data_AF-A0AAV6I7R7-F1
#
_entry.id   AF-A0AAV6I7R7-F1
#
_cell.length_a   1.000
_cell.length_b   1.000
_cell.length_c   1.000
_cell.angle_alpha   90.00
_cell.angle_beta   90.00
_cell.angle_gamma   90.00
#
_symmetry.space_group_name_H-M   'P 1'
#
loop_
_entity.id
_entity.type
_entity.pdbx_description
1 polymer ?
#
loop_
_entity_poly.entity_id
_entity_poly.type
_entity_poly.pdbx_seq_one_letter_code
_entity_poly.pdbx_strand_id
1 'polypeptide(L)'
;MQIYAVSITIRIVLGFMLLALIWEYDFPPFMVLIIAILNDGTIMTIAQDRVKPSPRPDSWKLNEIFATGVVIGTYLALVTVLFYWVAAETTFFETYFGLSSLSGNSEELSSAVYLQVSIISQALIFVTRSQSWSFLERPGTLLMVAFVVAQLVATVIAVYADISFASISGIGWGWAGVIWLYSLIFYIPLDIIKFIVRYALSGQAWNLVFDRKTAFTSRKDYGKEDREAKWVLSQRTLQGLMSGELEIRDRGSSMLAEQARRRAEIARLGELHTLRGHVESVVRLKNLDLNMIQSAHTV
;
A
#
# COMPACT_ATOMS: atom_id res chain seq x y z
N MET A 1 1.87 -6.28 10.31
CA MET A 1 2.79 -6.81 11.36
C MET A 1 4.20 -7.04 10.85
N GLN A 2 4.45 -7.91 9.86
CA GLN A 2 5.81 -8.15 9.36
C GLN A 2 6.46 -6.89 8.76
N ILE A 3 5.70 -6.11 7.97
CA ILE A 3 6.15 -4.82 7.42
C ILE A 3 6.56 -3.84 8.53
N TYR A 4 5.81 -3.82 9.64
CA TYR A 4 6.10 -2.97 10.79
C TYR A 4 7.42 -3.35 11.45
N ALA A 5 7.62 -4.64 11.74
CA ALA A 5 8.85 -5.11 12.38
C ALA A 5 10.09 -4.78 11.53
N VAL A 6 10.04 -5.04 10.23
CA VAL A 6 11.12 -4.70 9.29
C VAL A 6 11.33 -3.18 9.21
N SER A 7 10.25 -2.40 9.16
CA SER A 7 10.36 -0.95 9.05
C SER A 7 10.96 -0.31 10.31
N ILE A 8 10.58 -0.75 11.51
CA ILE A 8 11.14 -0.27 12.77
C ILE A 8 12.63 -0.63 12.89
N THR A 9 13.03 -1.87 12.55
CA THR A 9 14.45 -2.25 12.64
C THR A 9 15.30 -1.44 11.68
N ILE A 10 14.86 -1.30 10.42
CA ILE A 10 15.55 -0.46 9.42
C ILE A 10 15.62 0.99 9.88
N ARG A 11 14.52 1.53 10.43
CA ARG A 11 14.49 2.90 10.94
C ARG A 11 15.50 3.13 12.07
N ILE A 12 15.50 2.26 13.09
CA ILE A 12 16.36 2.40 14.27
C ILE A 12 17.83 2.25 13.87
N VAL A 13 18.14 1.24 13.05
CA VAL A 13 19.51 1.00 12.58
C VAL A 13 19.98 2.13 11.69
N LEU A 14 19.25 2.47 10.61
CA LEU A 14 19.68 3.52 9.68
C LEU A 14 19.63 4.91 10.31
N GLY A 15 18.60 5.21 11.11
CA GLY A 15 18.41 6.53 11.72
C GLY A 15 19.55 6.87 12.67
N PHE A 16 19.82 6.03 13.67
CA PHE A 16 20.88 6.29 14.63
C PHE A 16 22.27 6.13 14.02
N MET A 17 22.46 5.20 13.06
CA MET A 17 23.72 5.11 12.31
C MET A 17 24.00 6.40 11.54
N LEU A 18 23.00 6.99 10.87
CA LEU A 18 23.19 8.25 10.13
C LEU A 18 23.48 9.43 11.06
N LEU A 19 22.83 9.49 12.23
CA LEU A 19 23.12 10.53 13.23
C LEU A 19 24.56 10.43 13.76
N ALA A 20 25.01 9.22 14.07
CA ALA A 20 26.37 8.96 14.52
C ALA A 20 27.41 9.27 13.43
N LEU A 21 27.14 8.93 12.16
CA LEU A 21 28.08 9.14 11.06
C LEU A 21 28.21 10.62 10.63
N ILE A 22 27.12 11.40 10.70
CA ILE A 22 27.12 12.78 10.19
C ILE A 22 27.45 13.79 11.29
N TRP A 23 26.95 13.59 12.52
CA TRP A 23 27.09 14.54 13.63
C TRP A 23 27.84 13.98 14.85
N GLU A 24 28.41 12.77 14.77
CA GLU A 24 29.05 12.09 15.92
C GLU A 24 28.13 12.06 17.16
N TYR A 25 26.81 11.99 16.92
CA TYR A 25 25.81 12.05 17.96
C TYR A 25 25.41 10.64 18.42
N ASP A 26 25.78 10.33 19.66
CA ASP A 26 25.45 9.06 20.32
C ASP A 26 24.12 9.16 21.08
N PHE A 27 23.07 8.60 20.47
CA PHE A 27 21.76 8.56 21.13
C PHE A 27 21.75 7.55 22.30
N PRO A 28 21.22 7.92 23.49
CA PRO A 28 21.23 7.05 24.66
C PRO A 28 20.50 5.70 24.42
N PRO A 29 21.19 4.55 24.56
CA PRO A 29 20.58 3.23 24.33
C PRO A 29 19.39 2.95 25.26
N PHE A 30 19.40 3.52 26.46
CA PHE A 30 18.29 3.40 27.41
C PHE A 30 16.98 3.98 26.86
N MET A 31 17.04 5.04 26.07
CA MET A 31 15.85 5.62 25.43
C MET A 31 15.32 4.71 24.32
N VAL A 32 16.20 4.07 23.56
CA VAL A 32 15.81 3.05 22.58
C VAL A 32 15.10 1.88 23.26
N LEU A 33 15.58 1.47 24.44
CA LEU A 33 14.91 0.44 25.26
C LEU A 33 13.50 0.87 25.69
N ILE A 34 13.32 2.09 26.18
CA ILE A 34 11.98 2.60 26.54
C ILE A 34 11.06 2.60 25.32
N ILE A 35 11.54 3.06 24.15
CA ILE A 35 10.77 3.02 22.90
C ILE A 35 10.36 1.58 22.57
N ALA A 36 11.29 0.62 22.66
CA ALA A 36 11.01 -0.78 22.39
C ALA A 36 9.93 -1.36 23.34
N ILE A 37 10.03 -1.10 24.65
CA ILE A 37 9.07 -1.56 25.65
C ILE A 37 7.68 -0.97 25.39
N LEU A 38 7.60 0.34 25.13
CA LEU A 38 6.33 1.00 24.84
C LEU A 38 5.71 0.45 23.56
N ASN A 39 6.52 0.26 22.51
CA ASN A 39 6.09 -0.33 21.24
C ASN A 39 5.55 -1.74 21.41
N ASP A 40 6.27 -2.62 22.10
CA ASP A 40 5.86 -4.00 22.34
C ASP A 40 4.57 -4.09 23.16
N GLY A 41 4.43 -3.23 24.18
CA GLY A 41 3.20 -3.13 24.98
C GLY A 41 1.97 -2.81 24.14
N THR A 42 2.07 -1.85 23.23
CA THR A 42 1.00 -1.56 22.26
C THR A 42 0.80 -2.65 21.22
N ILE A 43 1.86 -3.34 20.77
CA ILE A 43 1.73 -4.41 19.78
C ILE A 43 0.89 -5.57 20.31
N MET A 44 0.98 -5.88 21.61
CA MET A 44 0.13 -6.89 22.26
C MET A 44 -1.36 -6.60 22.06
N THR A 45 -1.76 -5.33 21.99
CA THR A 45 -3.16 -4.94 21.79
C THR A 45 -3.68 -5.21 20.37
N ILE A 46 -2.78 -5.35 19.39
CA ILE A 46 -3.13 -5.66 18.01
C ILE A 46 -3.65 -7.10 17.88
N ALA A 47 -3.25 -8.01 18.78
CA ALA A 47 -3.76 -9.37 18.80
C ALA A 47 -5.29 -9.45 19.00
N GLN A 48 -5.90 -8.40 19.57
CA GLN A 48 -7.34 -8.29 19.76
C GLN A 48 -8.04 -7.43 18.69
N ASP A 49 -7.29 -6.89 17.72
CA ASP A 49 -7.83 -5.98 16.72
C ASP A 49 -8.55 -6.73 15.58
N ARG A 50 -9.72 -6.22 15.17
CA ARG A 50 -10.57 -6.82 14.13
C ARG A 50 -10.21 -6.24 12.77
N VAL A 51 -9.30 -6.88 12.04
CA VAL A 51 -8.91 -6.50 10.69
C VAL A 51 -9.77 -7.20 9.64
N LYS A 52 -10.12 -6.51 8.55
CA LYS A 52 -10.87 -7.12 7.42
C LYS A 52 -9.98 -8.13 6.69
N PRO A 53 -10.41 -9.39 6.51
CA PRO A 53 -9.64 -10.37 5.76
C PRO A 53 -9.59 -10.00 4.27
N SER A 54 -8.48 -10.37 3.61
CA SER A 54 -8.35 -10.21 2.15
C SER A 54 -9.41 -11.07 1.43
N PRO A 55 -10.08 -10.53 0.39
CA PRO A 55 -11.07 -11.27 -0.39
C PRO A 55 -10.46 -12.35 -1.31
N ARG A 56 -9.12 -12.38 -1.45
CA ARG A 56 -8.40 -13.38 -2.25
C ARG A 56 -7.32 -14.03 -1.39
N PRO A 57 -7.01 -15.32 -1.63
CA PRO A 57 -5.91 -16.00 -0.94
C PRO A 57 -4.62 -15.22 -1.20
N ASP A 58 -4.03 -14.72 -0.12
CA ASP A 58 -2.78 -13.97 -0.19
C ASP A 58 -1.62 -14.98 -0.12
N SER A 59 -0.72 -14.94 -1.09
CA SER A 59 0.49 -15.75 -1.06
C SER A 59 1.56 -15.01 -0.26
N TRP A 60 2.39 -15.75 0.48
CA TRP A 60 3.43 -15.13 1.31
C TRP A 60 4.54 -14.53 0.43
N LYS A 61 4.35 -13.27 0.03
CA LYS A 61 5.32 -12.50 -0.75
C LYS A 61 6.31 -11.77 0.15
N LEU A 62 7.27 -12.52 0.69
CA LEU A 62 8.34 -11.97 1.54
C LEU A 62 9.03 -10.76 0.90
N ASN A 63 9.34 -10.84 -0.40
CA ASN A 63 10.03 -9.76 -1.12
C ASN A 63 9.23 -8.45 -1.10
N GLU A 64 7.90 -8.52 -1.21
CA GLU A 64 7.03 -7.34 -1.18
C GLU A 64 7.00 -6.72 0.22
N ILE A 65 6.91 -7.56 1.25
CA ILE A 65 6.91 -7.17 2.66
C ILE A 65 8.24 -6.50 3.03
N PHE A 66 9.36 -7.10 2.65
CA PHE A 66 10.70 -6.55 2.92
C PHE A 66 10.93 -5.26 2.15
N ALA A 67 10.63 -5.20 0.86
CA ALA A 67 10.79 -3.98 0.06
C ALA A 67 9.96 -2.82 0.64
N THR A 68 8.71 -3.08 1.01
CA THR A 68 7.84 -2.08 1.65
C THR A 68 8.39 -1.65 3.01
N GLY A 69 8.84 -2.59 3.84
CA GLY A 69 9.42 -2.30 5.15
C GLY A 69 10.68 -1.45 5.06
N VAL A 70 11.59 -1.78 4.12
CA VAL A 70 12.83 -1.02 3.89
C VAL A 70 12.53 0.39 3.42
N VAL A 71 11.66 0.58 2.42
CA VAL A 71 11.35 1.93 1.91
C VAL A 71 10.72 2.80 2.99
N ILE A 72 9.74 2.28 3.73
CA ILE A 72 9.10 3.04 4.82
C ILE A 72 10.11 3.30 5.95
N GLY A 73 10.92 2.31 6.32
CA GLY A 73 11.95 2.45 7.36
C GLY A 73 12.99 3.51 7.00
N THR A 74 13.50 3.50 5.77
CA THR A 74 14.45 4.51 5.26
C THR A 74 13.83 5.90 5.25
N TYR A 75 12.58 6.05 4.80
CA TYR A 75 11.87 7.33 4.87
C TYR A 75 11.80 7.85 6.32
N LEU A 76 11.41 7.00 7.27
CA LEU A 76 11.34 7.39 8.68
C LEU A 76 12.70 7.72 9.29
N ALA A 77 13.77 7.04 8.88
CA ALA A 77 15.13 7.37 9.26
C ALA A 77 15.51 8.77 8.75
N LEU A 78 15.23 9.07 7.47
CA LEU A 78 15.48 10.40 6.89
C LEU A 78 14.68 11.51 7.57
N VAL A 79 13.43 11.25 7.95
CA VAL A 79 12.61 12.21 8.73
C VAL A 79 13.23 12.46 10.11
N THR A 80 13.76 11.44 10.76
CA THR A 80 14.43 11.59 12.07
C THR A 80 15.73 12.39 11.94
N VAL A 81 16.53 12.12 10.90
CA VAL A 81 17.74 12.87 10.56
C VAL A 81 17.41 14.32 10.23
N LEU A 82 16.36 14.56 9.44
CA LEU A 82 15.90 15.90 9.11
C LEU A 82 15.46 16.65 10.36
N PHE A 83 14.72 15.99 11.26
CA PHE A 83 14.31 16.59 12.53
C PHE A 83 15.53 17.01 13.37
N TYR A 84 16.51 16.11 13.51
CA TYR A 84 17.76 16.42 14.23
C TYR A 84 18.48 17.61 13.60
N TRP A 85 18.66 17.62 12.28
CA TRP A 85 19.33 18.72 11.57
C TRP A 85 18.62 20.06 11.78
N VAL A 86 17.29 20.09 11.65
CA VAL A 86 16.51 21.33 11.88
C VAL A 86 16.57 21.77 13.35
N ALA A 87 16.58 20.84 14.30
CA ALA A 87 16.60 21.16 15.73
C ALA A 87 18.00 21.56 16.25
N ALA A 88 19.07 20.98 15.71
CA ALA A 88 20.43 21.20 16.17
C ALA A 88 21.14 22.36 15.46
N GLU A 89 20.97 22.48 14.14
CA GLU A 89 21.75 23.42 13.31
C GLU A 89 20.96 24.67 12.90
N THR A 90 19.62 24.63 12.94
CA THR A 90 18.77 25.69 12.40
C THR A 90 17.97 26.39 13.49
N THR A 91 17.87 27.72 13.43
CA THR A 91 17.00 28.53 14.31
C THR A 91 15.53 28.54 13.88
N PHE A 92 15.10 27.53 13.11
CA PHE A 92 13.76 27.46 12.53
C PHE A 92 12.69 27.42 13.62
N PHE A 93 12.87 26.56 14.63
CA PHE A 93 11.92 26.43 15.72
C PHE A 93 11.89 27.66 16.64
N GLU A 94 13.03 28.32 16.83
CA GLU A 94 13.12 29.58 17.58
C GLU A 94 12.36 30.71 16.87
N THR A 95 12.54 30.83 15.55
CA THR A 95 11.99 31.95 14.76
C THR A 95 10.47 31.82 14.57
N TYR A 96 9.95 30.61 14.33
CA TYR A 96 8.53 30.40 14.08
C TYR A 96 7.71 30.13 15.34
N PHE A 97 8.30 29.48 16.35
CA PHE A 97 7.58 29.06 17.56
C PHE A 97 8.07 29.76 18.85
N GLY A 98 9.11 30.60 18.78
CA GLY A 98 9.62 31.34 19.94
C GLY A 98 10.21 30.46 21.04
N LEU A 99 10.67 29.25 20.69
CA LEU A 99 11.18 28.27 21.64
C LEU A 99 12.65 28.52 22.01
N SER A 100 13.09 27.97 23.14
CA SER A 100 14.49 27.99 23.58
C SER A 100 15.37 27.14 22.65
N SER A 101 16.57 27.64 22.34
CA SER A 101 17.53 26.97 21.46
C SER A 101 18.01 25.65 22.05
N LEU A 102 17.86 24.54 21.31
CA LEU A 102 18.36 23.22 21.70
C LEU A 102 19.83 22.98 21.31
N SER A 103 20.44 23.87 20.51
CA SER A 103 21.75 23.68 19.91
C SER A 103 22.91 23.53 20.92
N GLY A 104 22.74 24.01 22.14
CA GLY A 104 23.75 23.92 23.20
C GLY A 104 23.54 22.79 24.21
N ASN A 105 22.39 22.09 24.20
CA ASN A 105 22.04 21.09 25.20
C ASN A 105 21.72 19.74 24.55
N SER A 106 22.74 18.88 24.45
CA SER A 106 22.62 17.53 23.88
C SER A 106 21.61 16.65 24.64
N GLU A 107 21.36 16.92 25.92
CA GLU A 107 20.41 16.16 26.74
C GLU A 107 18.95 16.48 26.39
N GLU A 108 18.63 17.76 26.18
CA GLU A 108 17.30 18.19 25.72
C GLU A 108 17.04 17.74 24.28
N LEU A 109 18.07 17.78 23.42
CA LEU A 109 17.98 17.28 22.05
C LEU A 109 17.69 15.77 22.02
N SER A 110 18.29 15.01 22.94
CA SER A 110 18.01 13.58 23.11
C SER A 110 16.55 13.32 23.49
N SER A 111 15.97 14.12 24.38
CA SER A 111 14.55 14.06 24.72
C SER A 111 13.66 14.40 23.52
N ALA A 112 14.06 15.38 22.70
CA ALA A 112 13.35 15.77 21.48
C ALA A 112 13.26 14.62 20.48
N VAL A 113 14.42 14.02 20.17
CA VAL A 113 14.56 12.90 19.24
C VAL A 113 13.82 11.68 19.78
N TYR A 114 13.93 11.39 21.08
CA TYR A 114 13.18 10.31 21.73
C TYR A 114 11.68 10.45 21.51
N LEU A 115 11.12 11.63 21.77
CA LEU A 115 9.67 11.86 21.64
C LEU A 115 9.22 11.71 20.18
N GLN A 116 9.96 12.30 19.25
CA GLN A 116 9.70 12.19 17.81
C GLN A 116 9.73 10.72 17.36
N VAL A 117 10.75 9.97 17.81
CA VAL A 117 10.91 8.56 17.43
C VAL A 117 9.77 7.72 18.00
N SER A 118 9.37 7.97 19.24
CA SER A 118 8.26 7.30 19.92
C SER A 118 6.92 7.54 19.21
N ILE A 119 6.54 8.80 18.94
CA ILE A 119 5.26 9.14 18.29
C ILE A 119 5.15 8.45 16.94
N ILE A 120 6.17 8.59 16.09
CA ILE A 120 6.14 8.06 14.73
C ILE A 120 6.19 6.52 14.73
N SER A 121 6.92 5.89 15.64
CA SER A 121 6.98 4.41 15.71
C SER A 121 5.61 3.83 16.03
N GLN A 122 4.90 4.48 16.95
CA GLN A 122 3.55 4.11 17.35
C GLN A 122 2.53 4.44 16.25
N ALA A 123 2.69 5.59 15.59
CA ALA A 123 1.84 5.96 14.47
C ALA A 123 1.96 4.98 13.29
N LEU A 124 3.15 4.43 13.05
CA LEU A 124 3.40 3.45 11.98
C LEU A 124 2.53 2.18 12.09
N ILE A 125 2.12 1.80 13.30
CA ILE A 125 1.19 0.68 13.51
C ILE A 125 -0.11 0.91 12.73
N PHE A 126 -0.66 2.13 12.76
CA PHE A 126 -1.89 2.45 12.03
C PHE A 126 -1.73 2.35 10.51
N VAL A 127 -0.57 2.73 9.96
CA VAL A 127 -0.29 2.69 8.52
C VAL A 127 -0.09 1.25 8.04
N THR A 128 0.61 0.45 8.83
CA THR A 128 0.97 -0.93 8.49
C THR A 128 -0.17 -1.93 8.71
N ARG A 129 -1.12 -1.57 9.58
CA ARG A 129 -2.36 -2.33 9.76
C ARG A 129 -3.36 -2.08 8.63
N SER A 130 -3.46 -0.84 8.15
CA SER A 130 -4.49 -0.50 7.16
C SER A 130 -4.15 -1.03 5.77
N GLN A 131 -5.15 -1.63 5.11
CA GLN A 131 -5.01 -2.01 3.70
C GLN A 131 -5.27 -0.81 2.78
N SER A 132 -6.16 0.09 3.18
CA SER A 132 -6.47 1.35 2.49
C SER A 132 -5.81 2.54 3.19
N TRP A 133 -6.34 3.75 2.99
CA TRP A 133 -5.89 4.95 3.69
C TRP A 133 -6.08 4.76 5.20
N SER A 134 -5.04 5.05 5.98
CA SER A 134 -5.05 4.84 7.43
C SER A 134 -6.15 5.64 8.13
N PHE A 135 -6.46 6.85 7.64
CA PHE A 135 -7.54 7.69 8.19
C PHE A 135 -8.96 7.17 7.93
N LEU A 136 -9.16 6.37 6.88
CA LEU A 136 -10.49 5.84 6.49
C LEU A 136 -10.81 4.53 7.21
N GLU A 137 -9.79 3.74 7.57
CA GLU A 137 -9.96 2.50 8.31
C GLU A 137 -9.89 2.74 9.81
N ARG A 138 -11.05 2.91 10.46
CA ARG A 138 -11.14 3.14 11.90
C ARG A 138 -10.33 2.08 12.68
N PRO A 139 -9.35 2.50 13.49
CA PRO A 139 -8.65 1.60 14.41
C PRO A 139 -9.60 1.06 15.49
N GLY A 140 -9.32 -0.14 15.99
CA GLY A 140 -10.03 -0.69 17.14
C GLY A 140 -9.91 0.27 18.34
N THR A 141 -10.98 0.40 19.11
CA THR A 141 -11.01 1.31 20.28
C THR A 141 -9.92 0.99 21.29
N LEU A 142 -9.60 -0.30 21.47
CA LEU A 142 -8.55 -0.77 22.36
C LEU A 142 -7.16 -0.30 21.91
N LEU A 143 -6.87 -0.37 20.60
CA LEU A 143 -5.62 0.09 20.04
C LEU A 143 -5.47 1.62 20.13
N MET A 144 -6.55 2.37 19.96
CA MET A 144 -6.54 3.83 20.17
C MET A 144 -6.27 4.20 21.63
N VAL A 145 -6.90 3.51 22.59
CA VAL A 145 -6.65 3.74 24.02
C VAL A 145 -5.21 3.39 24.37
N ALA A 146 -4.70 2.26 23.88
CA ALA A 146 -3.32 1.85 24.11
C ALA A 146 -2.31 2.85 23.53
N PHE A 147 -2.56 3.36 22.31
CA PHE A 147 -1.76 4.41 21.70
C PHE A 147 -1.76 5.69 22.55
N VAL A 148 -2.93 6.16 22.98
CA VAL A 148 -3.04 7.38 23.79
C VAL A 148 -2.30 7.21 25.13
N VAL A 149 -2.46 6.07 25.80
CA VAL A 149 -1.76 5.81 27.07
C VAL A 149 -0.24 5.74 26.85
N ALA A 150 0.23 4.99 25.86
CA ALA A 150 1.66 4.88 25.56
C ALA A 150 2.27 6.24 25.19
N GLN A 151 1.56 7.05 24.40
CA GLN A 151 2.01 8.39 24.03
C GLN A 151 1.95 9.39 25.17
N LEU A 152 0.96 9.31 26.06
CA LEU A 152 0.94 10.11 27.28
C LEU A 152 2.14 9.79 28.17
N VAL A 153 2.49 8.52 28.33
CA VAL A 153 3.69 8.12 29.07
C VAL A 153 4.96 8.63 28.39
N ALA A 154 5.09 8.46 27.08
CA ALA A 154 6.26 8.94 26.33
C ALA A 154 6.42 10.47 26.38
N THR A 155 5.32 11.22 26.25
CA THR A 155 5.35 12.69 26.36
C THR A 155 5.71 13.16 27.77
N VAL A 156 5.17 12.53 28.82
CA VAL A 156 5.54 12.84 30.21
C VAL A 156 7.01 12.57 30.46
N ILE A 157 7.56 11.45 29.95
CA ILE A 157 8.99 11.15 30.04
C ILE A 157 9.80 12.23 29.32
N ALA A 158 9.47 12.58 28.08
CA ALA A 158 10.22 13.59 27.33
C ALA A 158 10.19 15.00 27.96
N VAL A 159 9.07 15.35 28.62
CA VAL A 159 8.88 16.69 29.19
C VAL A 159 9.52 16.82 30.57
N TYR A 160 9.47 15.78 31.41
CA TYR A 160 9.82 15.86 32.83
C TYR A 160 10.99 14.97 33.26
N ALA A 161 11.44 14.02 32.43
CA ALA A 161 12.53 13.14 32.83
C ALA A 161 13.84 13.94 32.89
N ASP A 162 14.42 13.96 34.08
CA ASP A 162 15.81 14.33 34.31
C ASP A 162 16.52 13.07 34.81
N ILE A 163 17.22 12.40 33.89
CA ILE A 163 17.90 11.14 34.18
C ILE A 163 19.38 11.34 33.87
N SER A 164 20.14 11.66 34.91
CA SER A 164 21.59 11.92 34.81
C SER A 164 22.38 10.72 34.29
N PHE A 165 21.88 9.49 34.46
CA PHE A 165 22.47 8.27 33.90
C PHE A 165 22.26 8.13 32.39
N ALA A 166 21.21 8.73 31.84
CA ALA A 166 20.83 8.60 30.43
C ALA A 166 21.12 9.85 29.60
N SER A 167 21.74 10.90 30.18
CA SER A 167 22.00 12.19 29.54
C SER A 167 20.74 12.78 28.90
N ILE A 168 19.67 12.84 29.69
CA ILE A 168 18.33 13.26 29.26
C ILE A 168 17.86 14.33 30.22
N SER A 169 17.48 15.48 29.65
CA SER A 169 16.86 16.59 30.36
C SER A 169 15.49 16.89 29.77
N GLY A 170 14.55 17.30 30.62
CA GLY A 170 13.19 17.59 30.25
C GLY A 170 13.09 18.79 29.32
N ILE A 171 12.47 18.61 28.14
CA ILE A 171 12.42 19.62 27.08
C ILE A 171 11.26 20.63 27.22
N GLY A 172 10.32 20.35 28.13
CA GLY A 172 9.13 21.18 28.33
C GLY A 172 7.99 20.96 27.32
N TRP A 173 6.81 21.46 27.65
CA TRP A 173 5.58 21.27 26.87
C TRP A 173 5.56 22.00 25.51
N GLY A 174 6.24 23.14 25.41
CA GLY A 174 6.30 23.92 24.16
C GLY A 174 6.95 23.12 23.03
N TRP A 175 8.13 22.55 23.31
CA TRP A 175 8.82 21.65 22.40
C TRP A 175 8.04 20.36 22.14
N ALA A 176 7.42 19.76 23.17
CA ALA A 176 6.60 18.56 22.99
C ALA A 176 5.44 18.78 21.99
N GLY A 177 4.79 19.94 22.03
CA GLY A 177 3.73 20.29 21.08
C GLY A 177 4.23 20.43 19.64
N VAL A 178 5.39 21.06 19.45
CA VAL A 178 6.02 21.20 18.12
C VAL A 178 6.45 19.83 17.56
N ILE A 179 7.01 18.96 18.39
CA ILE A 179 7.39 17.60 18.00
C ILE A 179 6.16 16.78 17.59
N TRP A 180 5.04 16.95 18.30
CA TRP A 180 3.77 16.36 17.91
C TRP A 180 3.30 16.84 16.55
N LEU A 181 3.32 18.16 16.31
CA LEU A 181 2.93 18.75 15.04
C LEU A 181 3.82 18.25 13.90
N TYR A 182 5.14 18.24 14.11
CA TYR A 182 6.12 17.71 13.16
C TYR A 182 5.81 16.25 12.82
N SER A 183 5.60 15.42 13.84
CA SER A 183 5.28 14.00 13.68
C SER A 183 3.98 13.78 12.92
N LEU A 184 2.97 14.62 13.13
CA LEU A 184 1.69 14.56 12.42
C LEU A 184 1.84 14.95 10.94
N ILE A 185 2.63 15.98 10.62
CA ILE A 185 2.88 16.41 9.24
C ILE A 185 3.58 15.31 8.45
N PHE A 186 4.65 14.72 9.01
CA PHE A 186 5.41 13.66 8.36
C PHE A 186 4.73 12.29 8.40
N TYR A 187 3.64 12.15 9.15
CA TYR A 187 2.82 10.96 9.13
C TYR A 187 1.97 10.84 7.84
N ILE A 188 1.44 11.95 7.32
CA ILE A 188 0.53 11.95 6.16
C ILE A 188 1.17 11.32 4.90
N PRO A 189 2.43 11.64 4.52
CA PRO A 189 3.06 11.05 3.34
C PRO A 189 3.29 9.54 3.44
N LEU A 190 3.28 8.93 4.63
CA LEU A 190 3.50 7.50 4.80
C LEU A 190 2.47 6.66 4.04
N ASP A 191 1.21 7.07 4.06
CA ASP A 191 0.15 6.39 3.32
C ASP A 191 0.38 6.47 1.80
N ILE A 192 0.87 7.60 1.30
CA ILE A 192 1.19 7.79 -0.12
C ILE A 192 2.35 6.86 -0.53
N ILE A 193 3.43 6.82 0.27
CA ILE A 193 4.58 5.95 0.03
C ILE A 193 4.14 4.48 0.02
N LYS A 194 3.30 4.07 0.98
CA LYS A 194 2.74 2.72 1.05
C LYS A 194 2.03 2.34 -0.26
N PHE A 195 1.18 3.21 -0.80
CA PHE A 195 0.48 2.93 -2.06
C PHE A 195 1.42 2.88 -3.27
N ILE A 196 2.39 3.79 -3.35
CA ILE A 196 3.38 3.81 -4.43
C ILE A 196 4.17 2.51 -4.46
N VAL A 197 4.64 2.05 -3.30
CA VAL A 197 5.45 0.83 -3.20
C VAL A 197 4.63 -0.41 -3.56
N ARG A 198 3.40 -0.53 -3.04
CA ARG A 198 2.49 -1.63 -3.43
C ARG A 198 2.18 -1.61 -4.92
N TYR A 199 1.93 -0.45 -5.50
CA TYR A 199 1.67 -0.31 -6.93
C TYR A 199 2.89 -0.71 -7.77
N ALA A 200 4.09 -0.27 -7.40
CA ALA A 200 5.33 -0.63 -8.07
C ALA A 200 5.60 -2.15 -8.01
N LEU A 201 5.33 -2.78 -6.86
CA LEU A 201 5.55 -4.21 -6.63
C LEU A 201 4.45 -5.09 -7.24
N SER A 202 3.24 -4.55 -7.46
CA SER A 202 2.13 -5.28 -8.11
C SER A 202 2.39 -5.65 -9.58
N GLY A 203 3.47 -5.14 -10.18
CA GLY A 203 3.83 -5.40 -11.57
C GLY A 203 2.98 -4.64 -12.59
N GLN A 204 1.89 -3.96 -12.18
CA GLN A 204 1.09 -3.13 -13.07
C GLN A 204 1.89 -1.96 -13.67
N ALA A 205 2.81 -1.38 -12.89
CA ALA A 205 3.73 -0.36 -13.38
C ALA A 205 4.67 -0.89 -14.48
N TRP A 206 5.19 -2.11 -14.31
CA TRP A 206 6.03 -2.76 -15.32
C TRP A 206 5.23 -3.11 -16.56
N ASN A 207 4.03 -3.67 -16.42
CA ASN A 207 3.15 -3.99 -17.55
C ASN A 207 2.80 -2.75 -18.37
N LEU A 208 2.47 -1.61 -17.74
CA LEU A 208 2.21 -0.36 -18.46
C LEU A 208 3.45 0.17 -19.21
N VAL A 209 4.65 0.00 -18.65
CA VAL A 209 5.90 0.41 -19.31
C VAL A 209 6.25 -0.52 -20.47
N PHE A 210 6.05 -1.83 -20.30
CA PHE A 210 6.23 -2.82 -21.37
C PHE A 210 5.18 -2.65 -22.47
N ASP A 211 3.90 -2.49 -22.14
CA ASP A 211 2.81 -2.21 -23.09
C ASP A 211 3.02 -0.91 -23.84
N ARG A 212 3.54 0.14 -23.18
CA ARG A 212 3.92 1.38 -23.85
C ARG A 212 5.07 1.13 -24.83
N LYS A 213 6.12 0.39 -24.45
CA LYS A 213 7.24 0.07 -25.34
C LYS A 213 6.80 -0.80 -26.53
N THR A 214 5.94 -1.80 -26.32
CA THR A 214 5.41 -2.66 -27.40
C THR A 214 4.45 -1.90 -28.31
N ALA A 215 3.66 -0.95 -27.79
CA ALA A 215 2.81 -0.08 -28.60
C ALA A 215 3.63 0.86 -29.50
N PHE A 216 4.79 1.35 -29.04
CA PHE A 216 5.69 2.16 -29.87
C PHE A 216 6.45 1.34 -30.91
N THR A 217 6.81 0.08 -30.63
CA THR A 217 7.43 -0.81 -31.62
C THR A 217 6.42 -1.32 -32.65
N SER A 218 5.20 -1.66 -32.22
CA SER A 218 4.08 -2.05 -33.10
C SER A 218 3.68 -0.93 -34.06
N ARG A 219 3.72 0.33 -33.63
CA ARG A 219 3.41 1.48 -34.51
C ARG A 219 4.39 1.70 -35.66
N LYS A 220 5.57 1.07 -35.65
CA LYS A 220 6.56 1.22 -36.73
C LYS A 220 6.08 0.61 -38.05
N ASP A 221 5.17 -0.36 -38.00
CA ASP A 221 4.58 -1.05 -39.17
C ASP A 221 3.12 -0.64 -39.44
N TYR A 222 2.68 0.52 -38.94
CA TYR A 222 1.32 1.00 -39.18
C TYR A 222 1.08 1.26 -40.68
N GLY A 223 0.26 0.43 -41.30
CA GLY A 223 -0.08 0.48 -42.73
C GLY A 223 0.75 -0.42 -43.65
N LYS A 224 1.68 -1.25 -43.11
CA LYS A 224 2.37 -2.27 -43.91
C LYS A 224 1.40 -3.37 -44.34
N GLU A 225 0.59 -3.88 -43.41
CA GLU A 225 -0.44 -4.87 -43.70
C GLU A 225 -1.52 -4.34 -44.65
N ASP A 226 -1.95 -3.08 -44.50
CA ASP A 226 -2.90 -2.46 -45.43
C ASP A 226 -2.32 -2.28 -46.84
N ARG A 227 -1.02 -2.01 -46.94
CA ARG A 227 -0.31 -1.91 -48.24
C ARG A 227 -0.14 -3.28 -48.88
N GLU A 228 0.20 -4.31 -48.10
CA GLU A 228 0.29 -5.69 -48.58
C GLU A 228 -1.09 -6.23 -48.98
N ALA A 229 -2.13 -5.94 -48.20
CA ALA A 229 -3.51 -6.29 -48.53
C ALA A 229 -3.97 -5.58 -49.81
N LYS A 230 -3.71 -4.27 -49.96
CA LYS A 230 -4.01 -3.53 -51.21
C LYS A 230 -3.22 -4.06 -52.41
N TRP A 231 -1.96 -4.43 -52.23
CA TRP A 231 -1.12 -5.03 -53.27
C TRP A 231 -1.69 -6.37 -53.75
N VAL A 232 -2.03 -7.27 -52.81
CA VAL A 232 -2.65 -8.57 -53.10
C VAL A 232 -4.02 -8.40 -53.76
N LEU A 233 -4.80 -7.41 -53.34
CA LEU A 233 -6.13 -7.12 -53.90
C LEU A 233 -5.99 -6.55 -55.33
N SER A 234 -5.02 -5.67 -55.59
CA SER A 234 -4.71 -5.17 -56.94
C SER A 234 -4.21 -6.27 -57.88
N GLN A 235 -3.38 -7.21 -57.38
CA GLN A 235 -2.95 -8.36 -58.17
C GLN A 235 -4.11 -9.28 -58.51
N ARG A 236 -4.99 -9.59 -57.56
CA ARG A 236 -6.21 -10.36 -57.84
C ARG A 236 -7.16 -9.66 -58.82
N THR A 237 -7.25 -8.34 -58.76
CA THR A 237 -8.13 -7.55 -59.63
C THR A 237 -7.61 -7.53 -61.08
N LEU A 238 -6.28 -7.52 -61.27
CA LEU A 238 -5.66 -7.62 -62.61
C LEU A 238 -5.74 -9.04 -63.20
N GLN A 239 -5.79 -10.07 -62.36
CA GLN A 239 -5.71 -11.47 -62.80
C GLN A 239 -7.07 -12.13 -63.07
N GLY A 240 -8.19 -11.42 -62.92
CA GLY A 240 -9.52 -12.02 -63.09
C GLY A 240 -10.61 -11.01 -63.38
N LEU A 241 -10.71 -10.57 -64.63
CA LEU A 241 -11.95 -9.99 -65.14
C LEU A 241 -12.75 -11.09 -65.88
N MET A 242 -14.01 -11.23 -65.45
CA MET A 242 -15.11 -11.98 -66.04
C MET A 242 -15.23 -13.48 -65.69
N SER A 243 -15.85 -13.80 -64.54
CA SER A 243 -16.80 -14.95 -64.42
C SER A 243 -17.34 -15.23 -62.99
N GLY A 244 -16.78 -14.67 -61.91
CA GLY A 244 -17.12 -15.09 -60.53
C GLY A 244 -18.12 -14.25 -59.73
N GLU A 245 -18.62 -13.13 -60.26
CA GLU A 245 -19.31 -12.12 -59.43
C GLU A 245 -20.75 -12.48 -59.05
N LEU A 246 -21.37 -13.44 -59.75
CA LEU A 246 -22.74 -13.90 -59.47
C LEU A 246 -22.84 -15.05 -58.46
N GLU A 247 -21.81 -15.89 -58.28
CA GLU A 247 -21.84 -17.02 -57.33
C GLU A 247 -21.34 -16.67 -55.91
N ILE A 248 -20.48 -15.66 -55.76
CA ILE A 248 -19.86 -15.35 -54.45
C ILE A 248 -20.84 -14.66 -53.50
N ARG A 249 -21.81 -13.90 -54.03
CA ARG A 249 -22.78 -13.16 -53.23
C ARG A 249 -23.77 -14.07 -52.50
N ASP A 250 -24.06 -15.25 -53.04
CA ASP A 250 -25.01 -16.21 -52.45
C ASP A 250 -24.36 -17.12 -51.39
N ARG A 251 -23.06 -17.43 -51.53
CA ARG A 251 -22.32 -18.18 -50.50
C ARG A 251 -21.99 -17.32 -49.27
N GLY A 252 -21.66 -16.05 -49.46
CA GLY A 252 -21.31 -15.13 -48.37
C GLY A 252 -22.46 -14.84 -47.40
N SER A 253 -23.69 -14.73 -47.91
CA SER A 253 -24.90 -14.56 -47.10
C SER A 253 -25.22 -15.82 -46.28
N SER A 254 -25.04 -17.01 -46.86
CA SER A 254 -25.25 -18.28 -46.16
C SER A 254 -24.28 -18.46 -44.98
N MET A 255 -23.00 -18.11 -45.16
CA MET A 255 -21.97 -18.26 -44.13
C MET A 255 -22.20 -17.30 -42.95
N LEU A 256 -22.58 -16.05 -43.24
CA LEU A 256 -22.92 -15.05 -42.22
C LEU A 256 -24.16 -15.46 -41.42
N ALA A 257 -25.18 -16.01 -42.08
CA ALA A 257 -26.38 -16.51 -41.41
C ALA A 257 -26.06 -17.70 -40.49
N GLU A 258 -25.19 -18.62 -40.93
CA GLU A 258 -24.79 -19.79 -40.15
C GLU A 258 -23.96 -19.41 -38.92
N GLN A 259 -23.08 -18.42 -39.06
CA GLN A 259 -22.24 -17.93 -37.96
C GLN A 259 -23.05 -17.11 -36.94
N ALA A 260 -24.06 -16.36 -37.39
CA ALA A 260 -25.03 -15.70 -36.52
C ALA A 260 -25.87 -16.73 -35.73
N ARG A 261 -26.30 -17.82 -36.38
CA ARG A 261 -27.07 -18.89 -35.74
C ARG A 261 -26.28 -19.59 -34.64
N ARG A 262 -25.01 -19.93 -34.89
CA ARG A 262 -24.11 -20.52 -33.87
C ARG A 262 -23.88 -19.60 -32.67
N ARG A 263 -23.74 -18.28 -32.89
CA ARG A 263 -23.60 -17.31 -31.79
C ARG A 263 -24.86 -17.18 -30.96
N ALA A 264 -26.03 -17.19 -31.59
CA ALA A 264 -27.31 -17.18 -30.88
C ALA A 264 -27.51 -18.45 -30.03
N GLU A 265 -27.06 -19.60 -30.53
CA GLU A 265 -27.17 -20.87 -29.82
C GLU A 265 -26.23 -20.95 -28.60
N ILE A 266 -25.00 -20.43 -28.72
CA ILE A 266 -24.06 -20.29 -27.60
C ILE A 266 -24.61 -19.34 -26.52
N ALA A 267 -25.20 -18.21 -26.92
CA ALA A 267 -25.82 -17.27 -25.99
C ALA A 267 -26.99 -17.91 -25.22
N ARG A 268 -27.85 -18.65 -25.94
CA ARG A 268 -28.99 -19.38 -25.35
C ARG A 268 -28.54 -20.47 -24.36
N LEU A 269 -27.49 -21.22 -24.68
CA LEU A 269 -26.91 -22.22 -23.77
C LEU A 269 -26.28 -21.57 -22.53
N GLY A 270 -25.67 -20.39 -22.69
CA GLY A 270 -25.18 -19.57 -21.58
C GLY A 270 -26.29 -19.18 -20.61
N GLU A 271 -27.42 -18.68 -21.11
CA GLU A 271 -28.59 -18.33 -20.28
C GLU A 271 -29.19 -19.55 -19.55
N LEU A 272 -29.27 -20.71 -20.21
CA LEU A 272 -29.76 -21.94 -19.57
C LEU A 272 -28.83 -22.38 -18.43
N HIS A 273 -27.52 -22.28 -18.61
CA HIS A 273 -26.55 -22.62 -17.57
C HIS A 273 -26.58 -21.62 -16.40
N THR A 274 -26.72 -20.32 -16.67
CA THR A 274 -26.81 -19.32 -15.58
C THR A 274 -28.13 -19.44 -14.82
N LEU A 275 -29.25 -19.69 -15.49
CA LEU A 275 -30.53 -19.94 -14.84
C LEU A 275 -30.51 -21.22 -14.01
N ARG A 276 -29.95 -22.32 -14.53
CA ARG A 276 -29.79 -23.56 -13.77
C ARG A 276 -28.89 -23.36 -12.55
N GLY A 277 -27.76 -22.67 -12.71
CA GLY A 277 -26.87 -22.34 -11.60
C GLY A 277 -27.54 -21.45 -10.54
N HIS A 278 -28.40 -20.51 -10.97
CA HIS A 278 -29.19 -19.68 -10.07
C HIS A 278 -30.24 -20.49 -9.30
N VAL A 279 -30.96 -21.40 -9.99
CA VAL A 279 -31.95 -22.29 -9.35
C VAL A 279 -31.25 -23.24 -8.35
N GLU A 280 -30.14 -23.86 -8.73
CA GLU A 280 -29.37 -24.74 -7.83
C GLU A 280 -28.83 -23.97 -6.61
N SER A 281 -28.39 -22.71 -6.78
CA SER A 281 -27.97 -21.85 -5.68
C SER A 281 -29.12 -21.48 -4.73
N VAL A 282 -30.29 -21.15 -5.26
CA VAL A 282 -31.49 -20.81 -4.47
C VAL A 282 -32.03 -22.03 -3.72
N VAL A 283 -32.03 -23.21 -4.34
CA VAL A 283 -32.43 -24.48 -3.70
C VAL A 283 -31.50 -24.82 -2.54
N ARG A 284 -30.18 -24.64 -2.73
CA ARG A 284 -29.18 -24.87 -1.69
C ARG A 284 -29.27 -23.87 -0.54
N LEU A 285 -29.61 -22.61 -0.83
CA LEU A 285 -29.86 -21.57 0.19
C LEU A 285 -31.14 -21.82 1.00
N LYS A 286 -32.13 -22.51 0.43
CA LYS A 286 -33.41 -22.82 1.10
C LYS A 286 -33.47 -24.20 1.77
N ASN A 287 -32.37 -24.98 1.76
CA ASN A 287 -32.31 -26.33 2.34
C ASN A 287 -33.46 -27.25 1.87
N LEU A 288 -33.85 -27.14 0.61
CA LEU A 288 -34.87 -27.99 0.01
C LEU A 288 -34.20 -29.24 -0.58
N ASP A 289 -34.63 -30.42 -0.13
CA ASP A 289 -34.13 -31.71 -0.64
C ASP A 289 -34.57 -31.92 -2.09
N LEU A 290 -33.59 -31.95 -3.01
CA LEU A 290 -33.80 -32.14 -4.45
C LEU A 290 -34.53 -33.44 -4.81
N ASN A 291 -34.51 -34.43 -3.92
CA ASN A 291 -35.13 -35.73 -4.13
C ASN A 291 -36.67 -35.72 -4.05
N MET A 292 -37.31 -34.69 -3.49
CA MET A 292 -38.79 -34.59 -3.48
C MET A 292 -39.39 -34.05 -4.79
N ILE A 293 -38.61 -33.34 -5.61
CA ILE A 293 -39.13 -32.69 -6.83
C ILE A 293 -39.19 -33.68 -8.00
N GLN A 294 -38.29 -34.67 -8.02
CA GLN A 294 -38.22 -35.65 -9.10
C GLN A 294 -39.40 -36.66 -9.09
N SER A 295 -40.04 -36.86 -7.93
CA SER A 295 -41.25 -37.70 -7.79
C SER A 295 -42.55 -37.01 -8.24
N ALA A 296 -42.54 -35.71 -8.54
CA ALA A 296 -43.74 -34.98 -8.97
C ALA A 296 -43.90 -34.90 -10.50
N HIS A 297 -42.93 -35.38 -11.27
CA HIS A 297 -42.93 -35.32 -12.75
C HIS A 297 -43.14 -36.68 -13.44
N THR A 298 -43.48 -37.73 -12.69
CA THR A 298 -43.92 -39.02 -13.26
C THR A 298 -45.35 -39.32 -12.83
N VAL A 299 -46.31 -38.64 -13.45
CA VAL A 299 -47.64 -39.16 -13.82
C VAL A 299 -48.00 -38.57 -15.17
#